data_AF-A0A260MQX4-F1
#
_entry.id   AF-A0A260MQX4-F1
#
_cell.length_a   1.000
_cell.length_b   1.000
_cell.length_c   1.000
_cell.angle_alpha   90.00
_cell.angle_beta   90.00
_cell.angle_gamma   90.00
#
_symmetry.space_group_name_H-M   'P 1'
#
loop_
_entity.id
_entity.type
_entity.pdbx_description
1 polymer ?
#
loop_
_entity_poly.entity_id
_entity_poly.type
_entity_poly.pdbx_seq_one_letter_code
_entity_poly.pdbx_strand_id
1 'polypeptide(L)'
;MTAPAEVQIIDRHCQIWQAYTEGGFSGTCIAAVRCLIPALRDYGIEAEPLVVYGQVAWSDEQWVELGSRTPKWESDTWWTGHLVLWIPAMGRIVDPTVYQANRRGMPTTITRALVFSIGSLDLMETAGVNKDGALVQYERVIGADMSWFDRDHADREAIEDALRILRSAVSDSLGSKADRKSGWMETATHPPLVEALRLRGLISAT
;
A
#
# COMPACT_ATOMS: atom_id res chain seq x y z
N MET A 1 -12.66 20.37 6.79
CA MET A 1 -13.59 19.44 6.12
C MET A 1 -13.12 18.03 6.41
N THR A 2 -14.01 17.11 6.76
CA THR A 2 -13.68 15.67 6.82
C THR A 2 -13.47 15.15 5.39
N ALA A 3 -12.53 14.21 5.22
CA ALA A 3 -12.37 13.53 3.93
C ALA A 3 -13.62 12.70 3.60
N PRO A 4 -13.93 12.43 2.31
CA PRO A 4 -14.99 11.50 1.92
C PRO A 4 -14.84 10.14 2.62
N ALA A 5 -15.94 9.45 2.88
CA ALA A 5 -15.93 8.21 3.67
C ALA A 5 -15.04 7.13 3.03
N GLU A 6 -15.05 7.05 1.70
CA GLU A 6 -14.24 6.18 0.87
C GLU A 6 -12.74 6.46 1.06
N VAL A 7 -12.36 7.75 1.13
CA VAL A 7 -10.96 8.15 1.39
C VAL A 7 -10.52 7.73 2.81
N GLN A 8 -11.42 7.80 3.79
CA GLN A 8 -11.13 7.33 5.15
C GLN A 8 -10.97 5.80 5.21
N ILE A 9 -11.81 5.06 4.46
CA ILE A 9 -11.69 3.59 4.30
C ILE A 9 -10.34 3.24 3.67
N ILE A 10 -9.94 3.92 2.59
CA ILE A 10 -8.66 3.71 1.89
C ILE A 10 -7.47 3.96 2.82
N ASP A 11 -7.39 5.16 3.42
CA ASP A 11 -6.28 5.57 4.30
C ASP A 11 -6.12 4.60 5.49
N ARG A 12 -7.24 4.15 6.07
CA ARG A 12 -7.26 3.14 7.14
C ARG A 12 -6.71 1.78 6.70
N HIS A 13 -7.14 1.24 5.56
CA HIS A 13 -6.63 -0.06 5.10
C HIS A 13 -5.14 0.01 4.76
N CYS A 14 -4.67 1.14 4.21
CA CYS A 14 -3.25 1.36 3.96
C CYS A 14 -2.44 1.50 5.26
N GLN A 15 -2.99 2.13 6.31
CA GLN A 15 -2.36 2.18 7.63
C GLN A 15 -2.26 0.79 8.29
N ILE A 16 -3.31 -0.04 8.17
CA ILE A 16 -3.29 -1.42 8.66
C ILE A 16 -2.18 -2.22 7.96
N TRP A 17 -2.05 -2.06 6.64
CA TRP A 17 -0.95 -2.65 5.87
C TRP A 17 0.43 -2.16 6.34
N GLN A 18 0.60 -0.85 6.48
CA GLN A 18 1.88 -0.27 6.87
C GLN A 18 2.28 -0.68 8.30
N ALA A 19 1.34 -0.67 9.24
CA ALA A 19 1.55 -1.13 10.62
C ALA A 19 1.92 -2.62 10.66
N TYR A 20 1.27 -3.45 9.83
CA TYR A 20 1.61 -4.86 9.67
C TYR A 20 3.06 -5.06 9.19
N THR A 21 3.51 -4.29 8.20
CA THR A 21 4.89 -4.42 7.69
C THR A 21 5.96 -3.78 8.58
N GLU A 22 5.59 -3.12 9.68
CA GLU A 22 6.48 -2.29 10.53
C GLU A 22 7.27 -1.20 9.76
N GLY A 23 6.85 -0.87 8.53
CA GLY A 23 7.63 -0.03 7.61
C GLY A 23 8.84 -0.73 6.96
N GLY A 24 8.97 -2.05 7.08
CA GLY A 24 10.02 -2.88 6.49
C GLY A 24 9.90 -3.07 4.96
N PHE A 25 11.02 -3.44 4.32
CA PHE A 25 11.23 -3.27 2.87
C PHE A 25 11.52 -4.56 2.11
N SER A 26 10.73 -4.77 1.04
CA SER A 26 11.05 -5.33 -0.30
C SER A 26 9.92 -6.27 -0.77
N GLY A 27 9.61 -6.26 -2.07
CA GLY A 27 8.47 -7.01 -2.65
C GLY A 27 7.07 -6.57 -2.20
N THR A 28 6.95 -5.68 -1.20
CA THR A 28 5.67 -5.37 -0.54
C THR A 28 4.65 -4.63 -1.40
N CYS A 29 5.02 -3.95 -2.49
CA CYS A 29 4.05 -3.21 -3.32
C CYS A 29 3.10 -4.16 -4.08
N ILE A 30 3.60 -5.28 -4.61
CA ILE A 30 2.75 -6.32 -5.23
C ILE A 30 1.80 -6.92 -4.20
N ALA A 31 2.33 -7.31 -3.03
CA ALA A 31 1.52 -7.91 -1.96
C ALA A 31 0.47 -6.92 -1.41
N ALA A 32 0.83 -5.65 -1.22
CA ALA A 32 -0.09 -4.61 -0.77
C ALA A 32 -1.24 -4.43 -1.76
N VAL A 33 -0.95 -4.26 -3.05
CA VAL A 33 -1.97 -4.07 -4.08
C VAL A 33 -2.87 -5.32 -4.20
N ARG A 34 -2.30 -6.53 -4.20
CA ARG A 34 -3.06 -7.80 -4.20
C ARG A 34 -3.98 -7.96 -2.98
N CYS A 35 -3.54 -7.55 -1.78
CA CYS A 35 -4.35 -7.63 -0.57
C CYS A 35 -5.42 -6.52 -0.50
N LEU A 36 -5.11 -5.32 -0.98
CA LEU A 36 -5.98 -4.14 -0.84
C LEU A 36 -7.10 -4.08 -1.89
N ILE A 37 -6.91 -4.57 -3.11
CA ILE A 37 -7.98 -4.63 -4.13
C ILE A 37 -9.24 -5.34 -3.61
N PRO A 38 -9.19 -6.61 -3.14
CA PRO A 38 -10.38 -7.28 -2.61
C PRO A 38 -10.89 -6.62 -1.32
N ALA A 39 -10.01 -6.13 -0.46
CA ALA A 39 -10.40 -5.42 0.76
C ALA A 39 -11.19 -4.13 0.50
N LEU A 40 -10.87 -3.40 -0.57
CA LEU A 40 -11.60 -2.20 -0.99
C LEU A 40 -12.92 -2.53 -1.69
N ARG A 41 -12.96 -3.64 -2.46
CA ARG A 41 -14.18 -4.14 -3.12
C ARG A 41 -15.31 -4.45 -2.14
N ASP A 42 -15.01 -4.95 -0.94
CA ASP A 42 -16.00 -5.17 0.13
C ASP A 42 -16.80 -3.90 0.52
N TYR A 43 -16.27 -2.71 0.21
CA TYR A 43 -16.93 -1.41 0.43
C TYR A 43 -17.47 -0.77 -0.87
N GLY A 44 -17.50 -1.52 -1.97
CA GLY A 44 -17.86 -1.01 -3.30
C GLY A 44 -16.82 -0.09 -3.94
N ILE A 45 -15.58 -0.08 -3.42
CA ILE A 45 -14.48 0.71 -3.98
C ILE A 45 -13.68 -0.18 -4.93
N GLU A 46 -14.00 -0.13 -6.23
CA GLU A 46 -13.19 -0.83 -7.23
C GLU A 46 -11.84 -0.14 -7.42
N ALA A 47 -10.78 -0.95 -7.35
CA ALA A 47 -9.39 -0.53 -7.49
C ALA A 47 -8.65 -1.45 -8.46
N GLU A 48 -7.76 -0.87 -9.25
CA GLU A 48 -6.97 -1.54 -10.28
C GLU A 48 -5.46 -1.45 -9.93
N PRO A 49 -4.65 -2.46 -10.29
CA PRO A 49 -3.21 -2.39 -10.15
C PRO A 49 -2.62 -1.44 -11.20
N LEU A 50 -1.80 -0.48 -10.78
CA LEU A 50 -1.13 0.46 -11.66
C LEU A 50 0.39 0.37 -11.48
N VAL A 51 1.11 0.13 -12.57
CA VAL A 51 2.58 0.18 -12.60
C VAL A 51 3.04 1.63 -12.78
N VAL A 52 3.91 2.06 -11.88
CA VAL A 52 4.48 3.42 -11.89
C VAL A 52 5.99 3.34 -11.71
N TYR A 53 6.66 4.37 -12.22
CA TYR A 53 7.96 4.79 -11.72
C TYR A 53 7.68 5.92 -10.72
N GLY A 54 8.13 5.78 -9.48
CA GLY A 54 8.01 6.82 -8.46
C GLY A 54 9.34 7.50 -8.15
N GLN A 55 9.29 8.73 -7.69
CA GLN A 55 10.43 9.47 -7.16
C GLN A 55 9.99 10.24 -5.92
N VAL A 56 10.82 10.22 -4.86
CA VAL A 56 10.60 10.99 -3.63
C VAL A 56 11.82 11.86 -3.40
N ALA A 57 11.62 13.17 -3.24
CA ALA A 57 12.69 14.15 -3.04
C ALA A 57 12.38 15.07 -1.84
N TRP A 58 13.35 15.26 -0.94
CA TRP A 58 13.21 16.12 0.24
C TRP A 58 13.91 17.48 0.09
N SER A 59 14.99 17.50 -0.67
CA SER A 59 15.78 18.67 -1.05
C SER A 59 16.54 18.34 -2.33
N ASP A 60 17.14 19.35 -2.97
CA ASP A 60 17.75 19.24 -4.31
C ASP A 60 18.83 18.13 -4.43
N GLU A 61 19.43 17.70 -3.32
CA GLU A 61 20.46 16.66 -3.26
C GLU A 61 19.96 15.31 -2.70
N GLN A 62 18.74 15.22 -2.16
CA GLN A 62 18.22 14.03 -1.48
C GLN A 62 16.96 13.50 -2.14
N TRP A 63 17.11 12.46 -2.96
CA TRP A 63 16.00 11.76 -3.61
C TRP A 63 16.17 10.23 -3.66
N VAL A 64 15.06 9.54 -3.87
CA VAL A 64 14.96 8.08 -4.01
C VAL A 64 13.99 7.72 -5.13
N GLU A 65 14.39 6.78 -5.99
CA GLU A 65 13.52 6.11 -6.97
C GLU A 65 12.74 4.94 -6.37
N LEU A 66 11.44 4.88 -6.66
CA LEU A 66 10.55 3.76 -6.38
C LEU A 66 10.27 3.02 -7.70
N GLY A 67 11.00 1.92 -7.92
CA GLY A 67 10.90 1.11 -9.12
C GLY A 67 11.63 1.68 -10.35
N SER A 68 11.50 0.97 -11.47
CA SER A 68 12.13 1.26 -12.77
C SER A 68 11.10 1.73 -13.80
N ARG A 69 11.50 2.63 -14.71
CA ARG A 69 10.74 3.00 -15.92
C ARG A 69 10.61 1.86 -16.94
N THR A 70 11.54 0.90 -16.90
CA THR A 70 11.52 -0.33 -17.71
C THR A 70 11.47 -1.53 -16.77
N PRO A 71 10.33 -1.75 -16.09
CA PRO A 71 10.24 -2.73 -15.02
C PRO A 71 10.18 -4.15 -15.60
N LYS A 72 10.91 -5.04 -14.95
CA LYS A 72 11.08 -6.45 -15.29
C LYS A 72 11.34 -7.28 -14.04
N TRP A 73 11.12 -8.58 -14.16
CA TRP A 73 11.67 -9.56 -13.23
C TRP A 73 13.16 -9.78 -13.57
N GLU A 74 14.07 -9.57 -12.60
CA GLU A 74 15.50 -9.93 -12.75
C GLU A 74 15.77 -11.36 -12.28
N SER A 75 14.89 -11.88 -11.42
CA SER A 75 14.79 -13.27 -10.98
C SER A 75 13.32 -13.58 -10.69
N ASP A 76 12.99 -14.84 -10.45
CA ASP A 76 11.64 -15.28 -10.05
C ASP A 76 11.13 -14.61 -8.75
N THR A 77 12.02 -13.98 -7.99
CA THR A 77 11.75 -13.36 -6.68
C THR A 77 11.97 -11.84 -6.65
N TRP A 78 12.46 -11.22 -7.73
CA TRP A 78 12.80 -9.79 -7.76
C TRP A 78 12.18 -9.05 -8.93
N TRP A 79 11.09 -8.34 -8.64
CA TRP A 79 10.47 -7.35 -9.52
C TRP A 79 11.13 -5.98 -9.34
N THR A 80 11.49 -5.32 -10.45
CA THR A 80 12.13 -4.00 -10.45
C THR A 80 11.17 -2.82 -10.59
N GLY A 81 9.87 -3.04 -10.79
CA GLY A 81 8.87 -1.97 -10.86
C GLY A 81 8.27 -1.59 -9.52
N HIS A 82 7.43 -0.55 -9.51
CA HIS A 82 6.60 -0.19 -8.37
C HIS A 82 5.11 -0.28 -8.72
N LEU A 83 4.31 -0.76 -7.77
CA LEU A 83 2.86 -0.94 -7.95
C LEU A 83 2.10 -0.09 -6.94
N VAL A 84 1.07 0.59 -7.43
CA VAL A 84 0.11 1.39 -6.66
C VAL A 84 -1.31 0.99 -7.04
N LEU A 85 -2.30 1.44 -6.28
CA LEU A 85 -3.72 1.28 -6.65
C LEU A 85 -4.17 2.50 -7.46
N TRP A 86 -4.88 2.26 -8.56
CA TRP A 86 -5.71 3.24 -9.25
C TRP A 86 -7.17 3.04 -8.83
N ILE A 87 -7.90 4.11 -8.53
CA ILE A 87 -9.32 4.07 -8.16
C ILE A 87 -10.10 4.93 -9.16
N PRO A 88 -10.61 4.34 -10.27
CA PRO A 88 -11.19 5.07 -11.39
C PRO A 88 -12.33 5.99 -10.98
N ALA A 89 -13.28 5.48 -10.20
CA ALA A 89 -14.48 6.21 -9.78
C ALA A 89 -14.19 7.46 -8.91
N MET A 90 -13.00 7.54 -8.32
CA MET A 90 -12.57 8.66 -7.47
C MET A 90 -11.52 9.56 -8.14
N GLY A 91 -10.97 9.16 -9.29
CA GLY A 91 -9.86 9.85 -9.94
C GLY A 91 -8.56 9.84 -9.11
N ARG A 92 -8.28 8.79 -8.34
CA ARG A 92 -7.21 8.76 -7.31
C ARG A 92 -6.19 7.65 -7.48
N ILE A 93 -4.93 7.98 -7.17
CA ILE A 93 -3.86 7.01 -6.90
C ILE A 93 -3.69 6.83 -5.40
N VAL A 94 -3.41 5.59 -5.00
CA VAL A 94 -3.06 5.21 -3.62
C VAL A 94 -1.77 4.40 -3.63
N ASP A 95 -0.73 4.92 -2.98
CA ASP A 95 0.50 4.16 -2.70
C ASP A 95 0.53 3.74 -1.22
N PRO A 96 0.17 2.49 -0.90
CA PRO A 96 0.26 1.95 0.47
C PRO A 96 1.72 1.76 0.93
N THR A 97 2.68 1.85 0.01
CA THR A 97 4.08 1.47 0.15
C THR A 97 5.07 2.61 -0.08
N VAL A 98 4.63 3.86 -0.21
CA VAL A 98 5.49 5.04 -0.41
C VAL A 98 6.57 5.20 0.67
N TYR A 99 6.37 4.63 1.86
CA TYR A 99 7.38 4.54 2.93
C TYR A 99 8.65 3.78 2.48
N GLN A 100 8.61 3.04 1.36
CA GLN A 100 9.77 2.49 0.64
C GLN A 100 10.78 3.54 0.14
N ALA A 101 10.52 4.83 0.36
CA ALA A 101 11.48 5.91 0.19
C ALA A 101 12.46 6.07 1.38
N ASN A 102 12.08 5.63 2.59
CA ASN A 102 12.85 5.76 3.83
C ASN A 102 14.08 4.82 3.91
N ARG A 103 14.99 4.92 2.93
CA ARG A 103 16.17 4.05 2.81
C ARG A 103 17.30 4.49 3.75
N ARG A 104 18.27 3.59 3.99
CA ARG A 104 19.48 3.92 4.77
C ARG A 104 20.20 5.11 4.15
N GLY A 105 20.37 6.19 4.93
CA GLY A 105 21.00 7.43 4.50
C GLY A 105 20.03 8.49 3.96
N MET A 106 18.74 8.17 3.86
CA MET A 106 17.67 9.10 3.44
C MET A 106 16.80 9.50 4.64
N PRO A 107 16.07 10.63 4.55
CA PRO A 107 15.15 11.03 5.61
C PRO A 107 14.03 9.99 5.79
N THR A 108 13.59 9.79 7.04
CA THR A 108 12.54 8.82 7.39
C THR A 108 11.18 9.50 7.60
N THR A 109 10.91 10.62 6.93
CA THR A 109 9.72 11.44 7.22
C THR A 109 8.44 10.91 6.58
N ILE A 110 8.52 10.02 5.57
CA ILE A 110 7.34 9.41 4.95
C ILE A 110 6.75 8.40 5.93
N THR A 111 5.80 8.86 6.73
CA THR A 111 5.27 8.10 7.88
C THR A 111 3.92 7.45 7.61
N ARG A 112 3.27 7.77 6.49
CA ARG A 112 1.97 7.21 6.09
C ARG A 112 1.93 6.93 4.60
N ALA A 113 1.11 5.96 4.22
CA ALA A 113 0.60 5.79 2.86
C ALA A 113 0.11 7.10 2.23
N LEU A 114 0.11 7.13 0.90
CA LEU A 114 -0.25 8.29 0.11
C LEU A 114 -1.57 8.06 -0.64
N VAL A 115 -2.49 9.02 -0.56
CA VAL A 115 -3.75 9.05 -1.32
C VAL A 115 -3.88 10.42 -1.96
N PHE A 116 -3.86 10.50 -3.30
CA PHE A 116 -3.93 11.78 -4.00
C PHE A 116 -4.76 11.69 -5.29
N SER A 117 -5.24 12.84 -5.75
CA SER A 117 -6.14 12.95 -6.90
C SER A 117 -5.34 13.31 -8.16
N ILE A 118 -5.58 12.57 -9.24
CA ILE A 118 -5.08 12.88 -10.59
C ILE A 118 -6.22 13.17 -11.59
N GLY A 119 -7.48 12.91 -11.21
CA GLY A 119 -8.66 13.12 -12.06
C GLY A 119 -8.85 12.00 -13.06
N SER A 120 -7.97 11.87 -14.05
CA SER A 120 -8.01 10.80 -15.05
C SER A 120 -6.61 10.23 -15.32
N LEU A 121 -6.54 8.90 -15.46
CA LEU A 121 -5.30 8.19 -15.80
C LEU A 121 -4.84 8.44 -17.26
N ASP A 122 -5.76 8.82 -18.14
CA ASP A 122 -5.44 9.19 -19.54
C ASP A 122 -4.75 10.56 -19.65
N LEU A 123 -4.85 11.37 -18.60
CA LEU A 123 -4.20 12.70 -18.49
C LEU A 123 -2.92 12.64 -17.64
N MET A 124 -2.53 11.47 -17.13
CA MET A 124 -1.35 11.29 -16.29
C MET A 124 -0.16 10.80 -17.11
N GLU A 125 0.64 11.76 -17.59
CA GLU A 125 2.05 11.50 -17.93
C GLU A 125 2.91 11.47 -16.66
N THR A 126 2.75 12.51 -15.82
CA THR A 126 3.37 12.60 -14.49
C THR A 126 2.43 13.33 -13.54
N ALA A 127 2.36 12.88 -12.29
CA ALA A 127 1.63 13.58 -11.23
C ALA A 127 2.46 13.62 -9.94
N GLY A 128 2.33 14.69 -9.16
CA GLY A 128 3.10 14.88 -7.95
C GLY A 128 2.33 15.54 -6.81
N VAL A 129 2.75 15.26 -5.58
CA VAL A 129 2.09 15.70 -4.35
C VAL A 129 3.13 15.84 -3.22
N ASN A 130 2.97 16.87 -2.40
CA ASN A 130 3.81 17.05 -1.21
C ASN A 130 3.31 16.16 -0.07
N LYS A 131 4.21 15.36 0.52
CA LYS A 131 3.94 14.43 1.63
C LYS A 131 5.07 14.53 2.65
N ASP A 132 4.73 14.84 3.90
CA ASP A 132 5.63 14.85 5.06
C ASP A 132 6.99 15.56 4.83
N GLY A 133 6.98 16.68 4.10
CA GLY A 133 8.19 17.46 3.78
C GLY A 133 8.98 16.98 2.55
N ALA A 134 8.46 16.00 1.80
CA ALA A 134 8.99 15.58 0.50
C ALA A 134 8.01 15.88 -0.64
N LEU A 135 8.54 16.10 -1.84
CA LEU A 135 7.80 15.99 -3.09
C LEU A 135 7.82 14.53 -3.54
N VAL A 136 6.65 13.91 -3.67
CA VAL A 136 6.47 12.59 -4.27
C VAL A 136 5.94 12.78 -5.69
N GLN A 137 6.57 12.15 -6.68
CA GLN A 137 6.16 12.17 -8.09
C GLN A 137 5.99 10.75 -8.61
N TYR A 138 5.03 10.53 -9.51
CA TYR A 138 4.86 9.28 -10.23
C TYR A 138 4.69 9.53 -11.72
N GLU A 139 5.34 8.68 -12.51
CA GLU A 139 5.22 8.54 -13.97
C GLU A 139 4.50 7.22 -14.25
N ARG A 140 3.51 7.24 -15.16
CA ARG A 140 2.79 6.02 -15.55
C ARG A 140 3.66 5.18 -16.48
N VAL A 141 3.94 3.92 -16.12
CA VAL A 141 4.69 3.03 -17.01
C VAL A 141 3.74 2.38 -18.02
N ILE A 142 3.70 2.91 -19.23
CA ILE A 142 2.87 2.39 -20.32
C ILE A 142 3.52 1.13 -20.91
N GLY A 143 2.74 0.07 -21.11
CA GLY A 143 3.19 -1.16 -21.77
C GLY A 143 3.99 -2.13 -20.89
N ALA A 144 4.05 -1.90 -19.57
CA ALA A 144 4.56 -2.90 -18.64
C ALA A 144 3.75 -4.21 -18.73
N ASP A 145 4.43 -5.36 -18.86
CA ASP A 145 3.75 -6.65 -18.76
C ASP A 145 3.21 -6.84 -17.35
N MET A 146 1.90 -7.06 -17.26
CA MET A 146 1.15 -7.33 -16.04
C MET A 146 0.42 -8.67 -16.10
N SER A 147 0.70 -9.51 -17.11
CA SER A 147 0.06 -10.83 -17.27
C SER A 147 0.38 -11.80 -16.12
N TRP A 148 1.37 -11.49 -15.30
CA TRP A 148 1.74 -12.17 -14.06
C TRP A 148 0.97 -11.68 -12.82
N PHE A 149 0.30 -10.52 -12.87
CA PHE A 149 -0.30 -9.92 -11.68
C PHE A 149 -1.44 -10.76 -11.10
N ASP A 150 -2.22 -11.42 -11.94
CA ASP A 150 -3.28 -12.37 -11.55
C ASP A 150 -2.81 -13.84 -11.47
N ARG A 151 -1.51 -14.10 -11.72
CA ARG A 151 -0.89 -15.43 -11.56
C ARG A 151 -0.22 -15.55 -10.19
N ASP A 152 0.02 -16.77 -9.73
CA ASP A 152 0.77 -17.03 -8.48
C ASP A 152 2.30 -16.76 -8.63
N HIS A 153 2.71 -15.64 -9.26
CA HIS A 153 4.11 -15.26 -9.51
C HIS A 153 4.75 -14.43 -8.38
N ALA A 154 3.98 -13.71 -7.57
CA ALA A 154 4.45 -13.42 -6.22
C ALA A 154 4.27 -14.72 -5.44
N ASP A 155 5.39 -15.32 -5.01
CA ASP A 155 5.45 -16.67 -4.47
C ASP A 155 4.30 -16.92 -3.50
N ARG A 156 3.57 -18.03 -3.70
CA ARG A 156 2.50 -18.42 -2.78
C ARG A 156 3.04 -18.54 -1.35
N GLU A 157 4.28 -19.03 -1.22
CA GLU A 157 5.01 -19.07 0.05
C GLU A 157 5.32 -17.67 0.59
N ALA A 158 5.63 -16.66 -0.23
CA ALA A 158 5.82 -15.28 0.21
C ALA A 158 4.51 -14.60 0.64
N ILE A 159 3.38 -14.96 0.03
CA ILE A 159 2.03 -14.52 0.45
C ILE A 159 1.57 -15.28 1.71
N GLU A 160 1.99 -16.54 1.91
CA GLU A 160 1.72 -17.37 3.08
C GLU A 160 2.73 -17.16 4.24
N ASP A 161 3.91 -16.58 3.99
CA ASP A 161 4.86 -16.02 4.98
C ASP A 161 4.53 -14.58 5.36
N ALA A 162 4.08 -13.76 4.40
CA ALA A 162 3.03 -12.81 4.72
C ALA A 162 1.79 -13.57 5.23
N LEU A 163 0.84 -12.97 5.95
CA LEU A 163 -0.19 -13.73 6.70
C LEU A 163 0.37 -14.63 7.84
N ARG A 164 1.46 -15.40 7.71
CA ARG A 164 2.11 -16.11 8.84
C ARG A 164 2.86 -15.16 9.77
N ILE A 165 3.69 -14.26 9.23
CA ILE A 165 4.30 -13.17 10.02
C ILE A 165 3.19 -12.26 10.57
N LEU A 166 2.08 -12.09 9.85
CA LEU A 166 0.89 -11.36 10.30
C LEU A 166 0.25 -11.99 11.54
N ARG A 167 0.23 -13.34 11.64
CA ARG A 167 -0.21 -14.06 12.86
C ARG A 167 0.68 -13.82 14.09
N SER A 168 1.95 -13.45 13.90
CA SER A 168 2.89 -13.15 14.99
C SER A 168 2.90 -11.66 15.32
N ALA A 169 3.11 -10.80 14.33
CA ALA A 169 3.28 -9.36 14.52
C ALA A 169 2.01 -8.66 15.06
N VAL A 170 0.81 -9.09 14.68
CA VAL A 170 -0.45 -8.52 15.23
C VAL A 170 -0.60 -8.79 16.73
N SER A 171 0.07 -9.80 17.29
CA SER A 171 0.13 -10.02 18.74
C SER A 171 0.93 -8.94 19.47
N ASP A 172 1.96 -8.38 18.82
CA ASP A 172 2.97 -7.53 19.46
C ASP A 172 2.83 -6.03 19.08
N SER A 173 2.49 -5.73 17.82
CA SER A 173 2.38 -4.35 17.30
C SER A 173 1.15 -3.58 17.80
N LEU A 174 0.14 -4.27 18.36
CA LEU A 174 -0.96 -3.65 19.10
C LEU A 174 -0.53 -3.02 20.45
N GLY A 175 0.78 -2.93 20.73
CA GLY A 175 1.37 -2.32 21.94
C GLY A 175 1.22 -0.79 22.06
N SER A 176 0.91 -0.07 20.98
CA SER A 176 0.72 1.39 21.01
C SER A 176 -0.54 1.79 21.80
N LYS A 177 -0.38 2.60 22.85
CA LYS A 177 -1.50 3.16 23.63
C LYS A 177 -2.32 4.22 22.88
N ALA A 178 -1.84 4.73 21.74
CA ALA A 178 -2.55 5.74 20.96
C ALA A 178 -3.71 5.12 20.16
N ASP A 179 -3.43 4.02 19.46
CA ASP A 179 -4.35 3.42 18.48
C ASP A 179 -5.46 2.59 19.12
N ARG A 180 -5.25 2.12 20.36
CA ARG A 180 -6.29 1.49 21.19
C ARG A 180 -7.44 2.43 21.57
N LYS A 181 -7.29 3.74 21.40
CA LYS A 181 -8.14 4.75 22.07
C LYS A 181 -9.39 5.16 21.29
N SER A 182 -9.64 4.58 20.12
CA SER A 182 -10.57 5.16 19.14
C SER A 182 -11.54 4.18 18.45
N GLY A 183 -11.47 2.87 18.70
CA GLY A 183 -12.36 1.87 18.09
C GLY A 183 -12.03 1.51 16.63
N TRP A 184 -10.84 1.88 16.13
CA TRP A 184 -10.46 1.74 14.70
C TRP A 184 -10.22 0.29 14.25
N MET A 185 -10.46 -0.71 15.11
CA MET A 185 -10.50 -2.14 14.73
C MET A 185 -11.92 -2.70 14.57
N GLU A 186 -12.93 -2.12 15.21
CA GLU A 186 -14.28 -2.69 15.28
C GLU A 186 -15.06 -2.62 13.95
N THR A 187 -14.65 -1.70 13.08
CA THR A 187 -15.29 -1.43 11.78
C THR A 187 -14.37 -1.70 10.58
N ALA A 188 -13.35 -2.55 10.75
CA ALA A 188 -12.43 -2.94 9.70
C ALA A 188 -12.82 -4.35 9.20
N THR A 189 -13.44 -4.44 8.02
CA THR A 189 -13.91 -5.69 7.42
C THR A 189 -13.21 -6.01 6.10
N HIS A 190 -12.55 -7.17 6.06
CA HIS A 190 -12.77 -8.20 5.04
C HIS A 190 -12.68 -9.57 5.74
N PRO A 191 -13.59 -10.55 5.47
CA PRO A 191 -13.75 -11.75 6.29
C PRO A 191 -12.50 -12.55 6.71
N PRO A 192 -11.48 -12.89 5.90
CA PRO A 192 -10.39 -13.76 6.34
C PRO A 192 -9.55 -13.20 7.50
N LEU A 193 -9.38 -11.86 7.55
CA LEU A 193 -8.65 -11.20 8.63
C LEU A 193 -9.50 -11.11 9.90
N VAL A 194 -10.78 -10.73 9.76
CA VAL A 194 -11.70 -10.57 10.90
C VAL A 194 -12.09 -11.92 11.50
N GLU A 195 -12.36 -12.94 10.67
CA GLU A 195 -12.72 -14.28 11.11
C GLU A 195 -11.55 -14.95 11.85
N ALA A 196 -10.31 -14.74 11.37
CA ALA A 196 -9.11 -15.20 12.07
C ALA A 196 -8.92 -14.52 13.45
N LEU A 197 -9.35 -13.26 13.61
CA LEU A 197 -9.32 -12.53 14.88
C LEU A 197 -10.47 -12.95 15.81
N ARG A 198 -11.68 -13.21 15.28
CA ARG A 198 -12.85 -13.71 16.02
C ARG A 198 -12.66 -15.13 16.55
N LEU A 199 -12.18 -16.06 15.71
CA LEU A 199 -11.92 -17.45 16.08
C LEU A 199 -10.87 -17.59 17.20
N ARG A 200 -10.14 -16.51 17.53
CA ARG A 200 -9.16 -16.44 18.63
C ARG A 200 -9.57 -15.51 19.78
N GLY A 201 -10.78 -14.96 19.76
CA GLY A 201 -11.33 -14.16 20.86
C GLY A 201 -10.66 -12.81 21.11
N LEU A 202 -9.91 -12.27 20.13
CA LEU A 202 -9.17 -11.01 20.27
C LEU A 202 -10.04 -9.77 20.02
N ILE A 203 -11.23 -9.97 19.46
CA ILE A 203 -12.35 -9.01 19.41
C ILE A 203 -13.62 -9.75 19.84
N SER A 204 -14.53 -9.08 20.54
CA SER A 204 -15.78 -9.69 21.02
C SER A 204 -16.69 -10.08 19.86
N ALA A 205 -17.29 -11.27 19.96
CA ALA A 205 -18.43 -11.61 19.11
C ALA A 205 -19.63 -10.72 19.46
N THR A 206 -20.25 -10.15 18.42
CA THR A 206 -21.60 -9.59 18.42
C THR A 206 -22.61 -10.67 18.12
#